data_AF-A0A1G1L2U5-F1
#
_entry.id   AF-A0A1G1L2U5-F1
#
_cell.length_a   1.000
_cell.length_b   1.000
_cell.length_c   1.000
_cell.angle_alpha   90.00
_cell.angle_beta   90.00
_cell.angle_gamma   90.00
#
_symmetry.space_group_name_H-M   'P 1'
#
loop_
_entity.id
_entity.type
_entity.pdbx_description
1 polymer ?
#
loop_
_entity_poly.entity_id
_entity_poly.type
_entity_poly.pdbx_seq_one_letter_code
_entity_poly.pdbx_strand_id
1 'polypeptide(L)' 'MHSNDPKDTNGCGDNHMYIFLFDEDDLASVIRRKQDEFLDIYSLFIRTKLPLVKEDLLEKAYELSVLDPKFTFHV' A
#
# COMPACT_ATOMS: atom_id res chain seq x y z
N MET A 1 8.05 37.01 -36.41
CA MET A 1 7.62 35.60 -36.56
C MET A 1 8.82 34.73 -36.28
N HIS A 2 8.91 34.19 -35.06
CA HIS A 2 9.82 33.11 -34.71
C HIS A 2 9.05 32.17 -33.80
N SER A 3 9.14 30.90 -34.13
CA SER A 3 8.28 29.81 -33.68
C SER A 3 8.39 29.54 -32.18
N ASN A 4 7.27 29.08 -31.65
CA ASN A 4 7.16 28.46 -30.34
C ASN A 4 7.81 27.08 -30.36
N ASP A 5 8.67 26.80 -29.41
CA ASP A 5 8.98 25.44 -28.96
C ASP A 5 8.62 25.36 -27.47
N PRO A 6 7.57 24.61 -27.08
CA PRO A 6 7.36 24.27 -25.69
C PRO A 6 8.38 23.19 -25.29
N LYS A 7 9.25 23.53 -24.34
CA LYS A 7 10.15 22.56 -23.72
C LYS A 7 9.34 21.70 -22.75
N ASP A 8 8.79 20.61 -23.25
CA ASP A 8 8.36 19.47 -22.44
C ASP A 8 9.57 18.95 -21.66
N THR A 9 9.66 19.30 -20.38
CA THR A 9 10.37 18.49 -19.39
C THR A 9 9.34 17.85 -18.48
N ASN A 10 8.75 16.77 -18.99
CA ASN A 10 8.29 15.67 -18.15
C ASN A 10 9.44 15.23 -17.25
N GLY A 11 9.22 15.21 -15.93
CA GLY A 11 10.24 14.76 -15.00
C GLY A 11 9.86 14.88 -13.55
N CYS A 12 9.11 13.89 -13.07
CA CYS A 12 8.94 13.51 -11.66
C CYS A 12 7.93 14.33 -10.82
N GLY A 13 6.64 14.20 -11.17
CA GLY A 13 5.71 13.70 -10.16
C GLY A 13 6.06 12.21 -9.94
N ASP A 14 6.22 11.70 -8.74
CA ASP A 14 5.52 12.01 -7.51
C ASP A 14 6.48 12.02 -6.33
N ASN A 15 6.59 13.14 -5.63
CA ASN A 15 6.94 13.11 -4.22
C ASN A 15 5.72 12.59 -3.45
N HIS A 16 5.54 11.26 -3.40
CA HIS A 16 4.65 10.63 -2.43
C HIS A 16 5.29 10.72 -1.03
N MET A 17 5.39 11.94 -0.52
CA MET A 17 5.64 12.18 0.89
C MET A 17 4.32 11.87 1.60
N TYR A 18 4.11 10.60 1.96
CA TYR A 18 3.04 10.21 2.87
C TYR A 18 3.42 10.71 4.26
N ILE A 19 3.19 11.99 4.54
CA ILE A 19 3.21 12.51 5.90
C ILE A 19 1.94 12.00 6.57
N PHE A 20 2.03 10.81 7.15
CA PHE A 20 1.04 10.35 8.11
C PHE A 20 1.17 11.24 9.36
N LEU A 21 0.42 12.34 9.37
CA LEU A 21 0.18 13.17 10.56
C LEU A 21 -0.76 12.41 11.52
N PHE A 22 -0.38 11.19 11.88
CA PHE A 22 -1.04 10.44 12.93
C PHE A 22 -0.18 10.58 14.18
N ASP A 23 -0.80 10.95 15.31
CA ASP A 23 -0.19 10.71 16.61
C ASP A 23 0.19 9.22 16.69
N GLU A 24 1.26 8.89 17.43
CA GLU A 24 1.81 7.52 17.44
C GLU A 24 0.75 6.45 17.83
N ASP A 25 -0.18 6.83 18.72
CA ASP A 25 -1.36 6.04 19.10
C ASP A 25 -2.35 5.83 17.95
N ASP A 26 -2.56 6.84 17.10
CA ASP A 26 -3.41 6.74 15.91
C ASP A 26 -2.78 5.81 14.86
N LEU A 27 -1.46 5.90 14.64
CA LEU A 27 -0.76 5.03 13.71
C LEU A 27 -0.83 3.56 14.14
N ALA A 28 -0.64 3.28 15.42
CA ALA A 28 -0.78 1.92 15.96
C ALA A 28 -2.20 1.37 15.76
N SER A 29 -3.23 2.20 15.93
CA SER A 29 -4.62 1.81 15.71
C SER A 29 -4.90 1.49 14.23
N VAL A 30 -4.32 2.28 13.31
CA VAL A 30 -4.43 2.07 11.86
C VAL A 30 -3.72 0.79 11.44
N ILE A 31 -2.50 0.55 11.93
CA ILE A 31 -1.75 -0.68 11.67
C ILE A 31 -2.55 -1.90 12.14
N ARG A 32 -3.10 -1.84 13.35
CA ARG A 32 -3.91 -2.93 13.91
C ARG A 32 -5.14 -3.22 13.05
N ARG A 33 -5.87 -2.18 12.64
CA ARG A 33 -7.04 -2.34 11.75
C ARG A 33 -6.65 -2.98 10.41
N LYS A 34 -5.51 -2.56 9.85
CA LYS A 34 -4.99 -3.12 8.59
C LYS A 34 -4.55 -4.58 8.75
N GLN A 35 -3.99 -4.95 9.90
CA GLN A 35 -3.69 -6.35 10.24
C GLN A 35 -4.97 -7.19 10.32
N ASP A 36 -6.03 -6.69 10.95
CA ASP A 36 -7.32 -7.39 11.02
C ASP A 36 -7.93 -7.60 9.61
N GLU A 37 -7.91 -6.56 8.76
CA GLU A 37 -8.36 -6.65 7.36
C GLU A 37 -7.53 -7.68 6.57
N PHE A 38 -6.21 -7.72 6.78
CA PHE A 38 -5.34 -8.70 6.16
C PHE A 38 -5.69 -10.13 6.59
N LEU A 39 -5.95 -10.36 7.88
CA LEU A 39 -6.30 -11.67 8.42
C LEU A 39 -7.63 -12.20 7.85
N ASP A 40 -8.61 -11.32 7.65
CA ASP A 40 -9.88 -11.68 7.02
C ASP A 40 -9.66 -12.22 5.59
N ILE A 41 -8.88 -11.50 4.78
CA ILE A 41 -8.55 -11.91 3.40
C ILE A 41 -7.70 -13.18 3.39
N TYR A 42 -6.73 -13.29 4.31
CA TYR A 42 -5.92 -14.50 4.45
C TYR A 42 -6.78 -15.72 4.77
N SER A 43 -7.73 -15.57 5.70
CA SER A 43 -8.66 -16.65 6.05
C SER A 43 -9.52 -17.08 4.85
N LEU A 44 -9.95 -16.12 4.03
CA LEU A 44 -10.68 -16.36 2.79
C LEU A 44 -9.80 -17.09 1.76
N PHE A 45 -8.55 -16.66 1.59
CA PHE A 45 -7.59 -17.32 0.70
C PHE A 45 -7.34 -18.77 1.12
N ILE A 46 -7.14 -19.03 2.42
CA ILE A 46 -6.93 -20.39 2.93
C ILE A 46 -8.13 -21.29 2.62
N ARG A 47 -9.35 -20.77 2.72
CA ARG A 47 -10.58 -21.52 2.46
C ARG A 47 -10.86 -21.74 0.98
N THR A 48 -10.61 -20.74 0.15
CA THR A 48 -11.05 -20.73 -1.25
C THR A 48 -9.95 -21.14 -2.24
N LYS A 49 -8.68 -20.88 -1.88
CA LYS A 49 -7.50 -21.04 -2.76
C LYS A 49 -7.66 -20.34 -4.11
N LEU A 50 -8.53 -19.32 -4.18
CA LEU A 50 -8.79 -18.59 -5.41
C LEU A 50 -7.60 -17.69 -5.75
N PRO A 51 -7.11 -17.71 -7.01
CA PRO A 51 -6.03 -16.83 -7.45
C PRO A 51 -6.34 -15.34 -7.25
N LEU A 52 -7.59 -14.93 -7.48
CA LEU A 52 -8.01 -13.54 -7.30
C LEU A 52 -7.82 -13.07 -5.84
N VAL A 53 -8.19 -13.92 -4.86
CA VAL A 53 -8.02 -13.61 -3.43
C VAL A 53 -6.53 -13.59 -3.06
N LYS A 54 -5.68 -14.34 -3.76
CA LYS A 54 -4.22 -14.27 -3.59
C LYS A 54 -3.67 -12.90 -4.03
N GLU A 55 -4.18 -12.34 -5.11
CA GLU A 55 -3.77 -11.02 -5.59
C GLU A 55 -4.15 -9.94 -4.57
N ASP A 56 -5.41 -9.94 -4.12
CA ASP A 56 -5.90 -9.02 -3.07
C ASP A 56 -5.09 -9.15 -1.76
N LEU A 57 -4.73 -10.38 -1.40
CA LEU A 57 -3.91 -10.67 -0.21
C LEU A 57 -2.50 -10.09 -0.32
N LEU A 58 -1.87 -10.20 -1.49
CA LEU A 58 -0.53 -9.67 -1.73
C LEU A 58 -0.52 -8.13 -1.75
N GLU A 59 -1.54 -7.51 -2.34
CA GLU A 59 -1.71 -6.05 -2.31
C GLU A 59 -1.83 -5.53 -0.87
N LYS A 60 -2.66 -6.19 -0.06
CA LYS A 60 -2.84 -5.85 1.36
C LYS A 60 -1.59 -6.11 2.20
N ALA A 61 -0.86 -7.19 1.93
CA ALA A 61 0.44 -7.45 2.56
C ALA A 61 1.44 -6.32 2.27
N TYR A 62 1.45 -5.82 1.03
CA TYR A 62 2.31 -4.71 0.64
C TYR A 62 1.93 -3.41 1.36
N GLU A 63 0.64 -3.03 1.35
CA GLU A 63 0.15 -1.88 2.13
C GLU A 63 0.59 -1.94 3.60
N LEU A 64 0.46 -3.13 4.21
CA LEU A 64 0.81 -3.32 5.60
C LEU A 64 2.32 -3.25 5.83
N SER A 65 3.14 -3.78 4.91
CA SER A 65 4.61 -3.69 5.00
C SER A 65 5.14 -2.26 4.91
N VAL A 66 4.42 -1.37 4.21
CA VAL A 66 4.76 0.05 4.13
C VAL A 66 4.45 0.77 5.45
N LEU A 67 3.38 0.38 6.14
CA LEU A 67 2.93 0.97 7.40
C LEU A 67 3.66 0.39 8.63
N ASP A 68 3.94 -0.91 8.60
CA ASP A 68 4.66 -1.66 9.64
C ASP A 68 5.88 -2.33 9.01
N PRO A 69 7.07 -1.72 9.07
CA PRO A 69 8.30 -2.29 8.53
C PRO A 69 8.71 -3.63 9.18
N LYS A 70 8.11 -3.99 10.32
CA LYS A 70 8.34 -5.28 10.99
C LYS A 70 7.42 -6.37 10.46
N PHE A 71 6.39 -6.01 9.69
CA PHE A 71 5.49 -6.96 9.08
C PHE A 71 6.20 -7.69 7.93
N THR A 72 6.31 -9.01 8.06
CA THR A 72 6.83 -9.89 7.02
C THR A 72 5.79 -10.94 6.66
N PHE A 73 5.47 -11.05 5.38
CA PHE A 73 4.56 -12.07 4.86
C PHE A 73 5.20 -12.81 3.70
N HIS A 74 5.19 -14.14 3.78
CA HIS A 74 5.66 -15.05 2.74
C HIS A 74 4.53 -16.02 2.41
N VAL A 75 4.26 -16.18 1.11
CA VAL A 75 3.19 -17.04 0.58
C VAL A 75 3.72 -18.39 0.14
#